data_AF-A0AAV7YE25-F1
#
_entry.id   AF-A0AAV7YE25-F1
#
_cell.length_a   1.000
_cell.length_b   1.000
_cell.length_c   1.000
_cell.angle_alpha   90.00
_cell.angle_beta   90.00
_cell.angle_gamma   90.00
#
_symmetry.space_group_name_H-M   'P 1'
#
loop_
_entity.id
_entity.type
_entity.pdbx_description
1 polymer ?
#
loop_
_entity_poly.entity_id
_entity_poly.type
_entity_poly.pdbx_seq_one_letter_code
_entity_poly.pdbx_strand_id
1 'polypeptide(L)'
;MKNIYETIAFAEISEDEQVVELLENIAESELKQQFLFAGKKGSAQNTLTIYRQSDKTETKYNGDFEENEITEWLNEYYLPFIQELTFSTLKHYYAKQAPVCYLLMDADEEKEDRPSVQLISELNNEFYGKVWFVWAYSNELPTLADRYLITEFPGMVLINNINKEHYTYKGKFTKNEIKNWLNDFFAGKVEKSIKKELIPESNDGLIKTVVYDNWDEIVNDPEKDVLIKIYADWCQHCKKLEPVYQELAEKFQDSQNLVFAQINGDKNEIKPDLKVSGYPTIMLFPAENKKEFILFEEEERSIETLSKFLTENCKTTETIIKDNSSEEGADEKMQEDQKKEEEEEPIKEL
;
A
#
# COMPACT_ATOMS: atom_id res chain seq x y z
N MET A 1 0.39 13.25 -29.01
CA MET A 1 -0.51 12.12 -28.67
C MET A 1 0.38 10.90 -28.54
N LYS A 2 0.59 10.36 -27.33
CA LYS A 2 1.34 9.10 -27.17
C LYS A 2 0.50 7.99 -27.82
N ASN A 3 1.10 7.20 -28.71
CA ASN A 3 0.41 6.12 -29.43
C ASN A 3 -0.21 5.14 -28.42
N ILE A 4 -1.50 4.88 -28.57
CA ILE A 4 -2.29 4.00 -27.69
C ILE A 4 -2.09 2.52 -28.10
N TYR A 5 -1.68 2.28 -29.34
CA TYR A 5 -1.43 0.94 -29.88
C TYR A 5 0.07 0.70 -29.95
N GLU A 6 0.52 -0.44 -29.43
CA GLU A 6 1.92 -0.91 -29.49
C GLU A 6 2.23 -1.53 -30.86
N THR A 7 1.24 -2.23 -31.43
CA THR A 7 1.37 -2.98 -32.68
C THR A 7 0.48 -2.38 -33.78
N ILE A 8 1.07 -2.14 -34.95
CA ILE A 8 0.39 -1.62 -36.14
C ILE A 8 0.26 -2.75 -37.15
N ALA A 9 -0.96 -3.07 -37.56
CA ALA A 9 -1.21 -3.93 -38.70
C ALA A 9 -1.36 -3.05 -39.95
N PHE A 10 -0.35 -3.09 -40.82
CA PHE A 10 -0.30 -2.29 -42.04
C PHE A 10 -0.54 -3.16 -43.27
N ALA A 11 -1.54 -2.80 -44.07
CA ALA A 11 -1.88 -3.50 -45.30
C ALA A 11 -1.60 -2.64 -46.54
N GLU A 12 -0.85 -3.19 -47.51
CA GLU A 12 -0.78 -2.63 -48.86
C GLU A 12 -1.55 -3.55 -49.79
N ILE A 13 -2.61 -3.03 -50.41
CA ILE A 13 -3.56 -3.85 -51.16
C ILE A 13 -3.81 -3.32 -52.56
N SER A 14 -4.06 -4.25 -53.47
CA SER A 14 -4.58 -4.00 -54.81
C SER A 14 -5.99 -3.40 -54.75
N GLU A 15 -6.49 -2.92 -55.89
CA GLU A 15 -7.86 -2.37 -55.99
C GLU A 15 -8.96 -3.45 -56.00
N ASP A 16 -8.63 -4.68 -55.58
CA ASP A 16 -9.61 -5.76 -55.42
C ASP A 16 -10.54 -5.46 -54.23
N GLU A 17 -11.80 -5.16 -54.53
CA GLU A 17 -12.82 -4.82 -53.54
C GLU A 17 -13.04 -5.94 -52.50
N GLN A 18 -12.85 -7.21 -52.88
CA GLN A 18 -13.08 -8.33 -51.95
C GLN A 18 -12.02 -8.38 -50.85
N VAL A 19 -10.77 -8.10 -51.20
CA VAL A 19 -9.64 -8.08 -50.24
C VAL A 19 -9.72 -6.85 -49.34
N VAL A 20 -10.17 -5.72 -49.90
CA VAL A 20 -10.44 -4.49 -49.14
C VAL A 20 -11.52 -4.75 -48.08
N GLU A 21 -12.67 -5.28 -48.48
CA GLU A 21 -13.80 -5.54 -47.59
C GLU A 21 -13.43 -6.56 -46.50
N LEU A 22 -12.68 -7.61 -46.86
CA LEU A 22 -12.15 -8.59 -45.92
C LEU A 22 -11.32 -7.93 -44.80
N LEU A 23 -10.33 -7.10 -45.17
CA LEU A 23 -9.46 -6.46 -44.19
C LEU A 23 -10.18 -5.38 -43.38
N GLU A 24 -11.13 -4.66 -43.98
CA GLU A 24 -11.99 -3.70 -43.28
C GLU A 24 -12.86 -4.42 -42.22
N ASN A 25 -13.44 -5.58 -42.54
CA ASN A 25 -14.18 -6.40 -41.58
C ASN A 25 -13.31 -6.89 -40.42
N ILE A 26 -12.10 -7.39 -40.71
CA ILE A 26 -11.12 -7.79 -39.69
C ILE A 26 -10.72 -6.59 -38.82
N ALA A 27 -10.50 -5.42 -39.42
CA ALA A 27 -10.16 -4.20 -38.72
C ALA A 27 -11.31 -3.61 -37.89
N GLU A 28 -12.56 -3.96 -38.19
CA GLU A 28 -13.74 -3.55 -37.41
C GLU A 28 -14.15 -4.57 -36.33
N SER A 29 -13.55 -5.76 -36.35
CA SER A 29 -13.75 -6.83 -35.37
C SER A 29 -13.24 -6.47 -33.96
N GLU A 30 -13.20 -7.45 -33.06
CA GLU A 30 -12.61 -7.30 -31.72
C GLU A 30 -11.12 -6.94 -31.77
N LEU A 31 -10.41 -7.28 -32.85
CA LEU A 31 -8.98 -6.99 -33.05
C LEU A 31 -8.68 -5.49 -33.11
N LYS A 32 -9.66 -4.62 -33.39
CA LYS A 32 -9.50 -3.15 -33.40
C LYS A 32 -9.10 -2.57 -32.05
N GLN A 33 -9.35 -3.32 -30.98
CA GLN A 33 -8.93 -2.95 -29.63
C GLN A 33 -7.44 -3.23 -29.40
N GLN A 34 -6.82 -4.01 -30.28
CA GLN A 34 -5.51 -4.64 -30.08
C GLN A 34 -4.46 -4.13 -31.07
N PHE A 35 -4.87 -3.87 -32.31
CA PHE A 35 -4.01 -3.36 -33.37
C PHE A 35 -4.49 -2.00 -33.86
N LEU A 36 -3.54 -1.12 -34.18
CA LEU A 36 -3.85 -0.01 -35.08
C LEU A 36 -3.82 -0.55 -36.51
N PHE A 37 -4.98 -0.65 -37.14
CA PHE A 37 -5.08 -0.98 -38.55
C PHE A 37 -4.85 0.27 -39.40
N ALA A 38 -3.96 0.15 -40.38
CA ALA A 38 -3.71 1.17 -41.38
C ALA A 38 -3.45 0.50 -42.73
N GLY A 39 -3.67 1.22 -43.81
CA GLY A 39 -3.38 0.64 -45.12
C GLY A 39 -3.39 1.63 -46.28
N LYS A 40 -2.90 1.15 -47.41
CA LYS A 40 -2.80 1.90 -48.66
C LYS A 40 -3.36 1.06 -49.81
N LYS A 41 -4.26 1.67 -50.59
CA LYS A 41 -4.85 1.10 -51.82
C LYS A 41 -3.97 1.41 -53.04
N GLY A 42 -4.07 0.58 -54.08
CA GLY A 42 -3.39 0.78 -55.36
C GLY A 42 -2.00 0.15 -55.46
N SER A 43 -1.71 -0.87 -54.65
CA SER A 43 -0.47 -1.64 -54.72
C SER A 43 -0.57 -2.80 -55.72
N ALA A 44 0.57 -3.18 -56.31
CA ALA A 44 0.62 -4.27 -57.31
C ALA A 44 0.40 -5.66 -56.70
N GLN A 45 0.60 -5.81 -55.39
CA GLN A 45 0.44 -7.05 -54.64
C GLN A 45 -0.21 -6.75 -53.29
N ASN A 46 -0.97 -7.71 -52.78
CA ASN A 46 -1.56 -7.65 -51.44
C ASN A 46 -0.50 -8.08 -50.43
N THR A 47 -0.23 -7.25 -49.44
CA THR A 47 0.66 -7.56 -48.32
C THR A 47 0.03 -7.11 -47.02
N LEU A 48 0.24 -7.89 -45.98
CA LEU A 48 -0.14 -7.54 -44.61
C LEU A 48 1.12 -7.67 -43.75
N THR A 49 1.41 -6.64 -42.98
CA THR A 49 2.63 -6.55 -42.19
C THR A 49 2.28 -6.05 -40.80
N ILE A 50 2.80 -6.72 -39.78
CA ILE A 50 2.74 -6.25 -38.40
C ILE A 50 4.04 -5.51 -38.08
N TYR A 51 3.91 -4.31 -37.53
CA TYR A 51 5.01 -3.52 -37.00
C TYR A 51 4.84 -3.32 -35.50
N ARG A 52 5.82 -3.78 -34.71
CA ARG A 52 5.87 -3.57 -33.27
C ARG A 52 6.75 -2.36 -32.95
N GLN A 53 6.20 -1.39 -32.23
CA GLN A 53 6.86 -0.10 -32.03
C GLN A 53 8.00 -0.13 -31.00
N SER A 54 7.88 -0.94 -29.95
CA SER A 54 8.86 -1.03 -28.87
C SER A 54 10.24 -1.46 -29.33
N ASP A 55 10.30 -2.46 -30.21
CA ASP A 55 11.56 -3.05 -30.66
C ASP A 55 11.76 -2.94 -32.18
N LYS A 56 10.85 -2.25 -32.88
CA LYS A 56 10.90 -1.98 -34.32
C LYS A 56 10.93 -3.25 -35.17
N THR A 57 10.36 -4.34 -34.67
CA THR A 57 10.24 -5.59 -35.44
C THR A 57 9.12 -5.50 -36.47
N GLU A 58 9.41 -6.02 -37.66
CA GLU A 58 8.47 -6.10 -38.78
C GLU A 58 8.28 -7.58 -39.13
N THR A 59 7.03 -8.04 -39.12
CA THR A 59 6.68 -9.40 -39.54
C THR A 59 5.68 -9.36 -40.67
N LYS A 60 6.03 -9.98 -41.80
CA LYS A 60 5.17 -10.06 -42.98
C LYS A 60 4.34 -11.33 -42.94
N TYR A 61 3.05 -11.16 -43.20
CA TYR A 61 2.14 -12.27 -43.44
C TYR A 61 2.48 -12.92 -44.78
N ASN A 62 2.58 -14.25 -44.80
CA ASN A 62 2.90 -15.04 -45.99
C ASN A 62 1.82 -16.07 -46.34
N GLY A 63 0.68 -16.05 -45.64
CA GLY A 63 -0.44 -16.96 -45.87
C GLY A 63 -1.44 -16.42 -46.91
N ASP A 64 -2.55 -17.13 -47.07
CA ASP A 64 -3.60 -16.74 -48.00
C ASP A 64 -4.48 -15.63 -47.40
N PHE A 65 -5.01 -14.75 -48.25
CA PHE A 65 -5.87 -13.64 -47.80
C PHE A 65 -7.29 -14.14 -47.52
N GLU A 66 -7.42 -15.00 -46.52
CA GLU A 66 -8.68 -15.51 -45.99
C GLU A 66 -8.90 -15.02 -44.55
N GLU A 67 -10.16 -14.82 -44.15
CA GLU A 67 -10.50 -14.23 -42.85
C GLU A 67 -9.94 -15.03 -41.67
N ASN A 68 -10.10 -16.35 -41.69
CA ASN A 68 -9.65 -17.22 -40.61
C ASN A 68 -8.13 -17.24 -40.50
N GLU A 69 -7.40 -17.37 -41.62
CA GLU A 69 -5.93 -17.42 -41.59
C GLU A 69 -5.32 -16.09 -41.13
N ILE A 70 -5.82 -14.96 -41.65
CA ILE A 70 -5.36 -13.63 -41.23
C ILE A 70 -5.68 -13.41 -39.75
N THR A 71 -6.87 -13.80 -39.30
CA THR A 71 -7.27 -13.65 -37.90
C THR A 71 -6.43 -14.52 -36.97
N GLU A 72 -6.20 -15.79 -37.33
CA GLU A 72 -5.34 -16.70 -36.56
C GLU A 72 -3.91 -16.16 -36.50
N TRP A 73 -3.36 -15.72 -37.63
CA TRP A 73 -2.03 -15.12 -37.68
C TRP A 73 -1.95 -13.84 -36.84
N LEU A 74 -2.88 -12.88 -36.97
CA LEU A 74 -2.92 -11.68 -36.12
C LEU A 74 -2.97 -12.07 -34.62
N ASN A 75 -3.70 -13.13 -34.27
CA ASN A 75 -3.76 -13.66 -32.92
C ASN A 75 -2.48 -14.39 -32.47
N GLU A 76 -1.65 -14.93 -33.36
CA GLU A 76 -0.32 -15.45 -33.00
C GLU A 76 0.63 -14.33 -32.57
N TYR A 77 0.50 -13.16 -33.22
CA TYR A 77 1.27 -11.96 -32.89
C TYR A 77 0.55 -11.05 -31.90
N TYR A 78 -0.59 -11.53 -31.36
CA TYR A 78 -1.28 -10.94 -30.23
C TYR A 78 -0.52 -11.25 -28.94
N LEU A 79 0.32 -10.31 -28.55
CA LEU A 79 0.64 -10.16 -27.13
C LEU A 79 -0.40 -9.20 -26.56
N PRO A 80 -1.24 -9.63 -25.60
CA PRO A 80 -2.10 -8.72 -24.88
C PRO A 80 -1.19 -7.88 -23.99
N PHE A 81 -0.74 -6.77 -24.57
CA PHE A 81 0.17 -5.85 -23.93
C PHE A 81 -0.46 -5.40 -22.62
N ILE A 82 0.26 -5.66 -21.53
CA ILE A 82 -0.17 -5.17 -20.23
C ILE A 82 0.12 -3.68 -20.17
N GLN A 83 -0.85 -2.91 -19.70
CA GLN A 83 -0.79 -1.45 -19.83
C GLN A 83 0.15 -0.85 -18.78
N GLU A 84 0.98 0.12 -19.20
CA GLU A 84 1.73 0.96 -18.28
C GLU A 84 0.78 1.75 -17.38
N LEU A 85 1.06 1.69 -16.08
CA LEU A 85 0.33 2.34 -15.03
C LEU A 85 1.02 3.67 -14.72
N THR A 86 0.26 4.74 -14.82
CA THR A 86 0.70 6.09 -14.48
C THR A 86 -0.22 6.65 -13.41
N PHE A 87 0.17 7.74 -12.74
CA PHE A 87 -0.70 8.41 -11.77
C PHE A 87 -2.08 8.78 -12.34
N SER A 88 -2.17 9.12 -13.62
CA SER A 88 -3.45 9.48 -14.27
C SER A 88 -4.33 8.25 -14.53
N THR A 89 -3.74 7.09 -14.83
CA THR A 89 -4.48 5.85 -15.11
C THR A 89 -4.78 5.03 -13.86
N LEU A 90 -4.07 5.25 -12.75
CA LEU A 90 -4.25 4.51 -11.49
C LEU A 90 -5.71 4.51 -10.99
N LYS A 91 -6.38 5.66 -11.04
CA LYS A 91 -7.79 5.78 -10.63
C LYS A 91 -8.73 4.93 -11.47
N HIS A 92 -8.43 4.75 -12.76
CA HIS A 92 -9.25 3.94 -13.65
C HIS A 92 -9.25 2.48 -13.21
N TYR A 93 -8.08 1.95 -12.85
CA TYR A 93 -7.95 0.56 -12.42
C TYR A 93 -8.57 0.29 -11.06
N TYR A 94 -8.47 1.22 -10.10
CA TYR A 94 -9.17 1.09 -8.81
C TYR A 94 -10.71 1.10 -8.93
N ALA A 95 -11.25 1.73 -9.99
CA ALA A 95 -12.68 1.77 -10.24
C ALA A 95 -13.22 0.50 -10.95
N LYS A 96 -12.35 -0.39 -11.45
CA LYS A 96 -12.76 -1.63 -12.12
C LYS A 96 -13.45 -2.55 -11.11
N GLN A 97 -14.58 -3.14 -11.48
CA GLN A 97 -15.22 -4.21 -10.70
C GLN A 97 -14.64 -5.59 -11.07
N ALA A 98 -13.31 -5.69 -11.07
CA ALA A 98 -12.59 -6.90 -11.43
C ALA A 98 -11.25 -6.95 -10.67
N PRO A 99 -10.65 -8.14 -10.50
CA PRO A 99 -9.27 -8.27 -10.06
C PRO A 99 -8.31 -7.54 -11.00
N VAL A 100 -7.36 -6.82 -10.43
CA VAL A 100 -6.26 -6.17 -11.16
C VAL A 100 -4.94 -6.59 -10.53
N CYS A 101 -4.04 -7.13 -11.34
CA CYS A 101 -2.69 -7.51 -10.97
C CYS A 101 -1.71 -6.42 -11.40
N TYR A 102 -0.99 -5.88 -10.42
CA TYR A 102 -0.03 -4.81 -10.56
C TYR A 102 1.37 -5.41 -10.50
N LEU A 103 2.11 -5.30 -11.61
CA LEU A 103 3.53 -5.59 -11.69
C LEU A 103 4.30 -4.32 -11.35
N LEU A 104 5.15 -4.38 -10.32
CA LEU A 104 6.12 -3.34 -10.00
C LEU A 104 7.50 -3.82 -10.45
N MET A 105 8.02 -3.20 -11.49
CA MET A 105 9.33 -3.53 -12.06
C MET A 105 10.45 -2.92 -11.24
N ASP A 106 11.62 -3.51 -11.34
CA ASP A 106 12.84 -2.89 -10.84
C ASP A 106 13.11 -1.57 -11.58
N ALA A 107 13.54 -0.54 -10.86
CA ALA A 107 13.90 0.74 -11.44
C ALA A 107 15.10 0.64 -12.39
N ASP A 108 15.94 -0.38 -12.20
CA ASP A 108 17.16 -0.63 -12.98
C ASP A 108 16.93 -1.61 -14.15
N GLU A 109 15.70 -2.15 -14.32
CA GLU A 109 15.37 -3.02 -15.45
C GLU A 109 15.48 -2.27 -16.79
N GLU A 110 16.17 -2.87 -17.77
CA GLU A 110 16.38 -2.23 -19.08
C GLU A 110 15.05 -1.92 -19.77
N LYS A 111 14.86 -0.63 -20.07
CA LYS A 111 13.61 -0.10 -20.64
C LYS A 111 13.27 -0.65 -22.02
N GLU A 112 14.27 -1.12 -22.76
CA GLU A 112 14.08 -1.67 -24.11
C GLU A 112 13.46 -3.06 -24.06
N ASP A 113 14.06 -3.99 -23.30
CA ASP A 113 13.64 -5.40 -23.33
C ASP A 113 12.52 -5.74 -22.33
N ARG A 114 12.50 -5.13 -21.14
CA ARG A 114 11.45 -5.33 -20.10
C ARG A 114 11.01 -6.80 -19.93
N PRO A 115 11.93 -7.75 -19.64
CA PRO A 115 11.62 -9.17 -19.52
C PRO A 115 10.47 -9.47 -18.54
N SER A 116 10.31 -8.69 -17.47
CA SER A 116 9.21 -8.86 -16.52
C SER A 116 7.85 -8.62 -17.18
N VAL A 117 7.76 -7.60 -18.04
CA VAL A 117 6.54 -7.26 -18.79
C VAL A 117 6.23 -8.32 -19.84
N GLN A 118 7.26 -8.82 -20.54
CA GLN A 118 7.10 -9.88 -21.54
C GLN A 118 6.51 -11.15 -20.90
N LEU A 119 7.09 -11.60 -19.78
CA LEU A 119 6.62 -12.78 -19.06
C LEU A 119 5.14 -12.65 -18.63
N ILE A 120 4.75 -11.51 -18.07
CA ILE A 120 3.36 -11.29 -17.65
C ILE A 120 2.42 -11.12 -18.86
N SER A 121 2.88 -10.54 -19.96
CA SER A 121 2.10 -10.44 -21.20
C SER A 121 1.78 -11.82 -21.77
N GLU A 122 2.72 -12.78 -21.71
CA GLU A 122 2.45 -14.17 -22.10
C GLU A 122 1.39 -14.82 -21.22
N LEU A 123 1.36 -14.52 -19.91
CA LEU A 123 0.35 -15.04 -18.99
C LEU A 123 -1.02 -14.38 -19.18
N ASN A 124 -1.05 -13.11 -19.60
CA ASN A 124 -2.29 -12.38 -19.78
C ASN A 124 -3.22 -13.04 -20.82
N ASN A 125 -2.69 -13.74 -21.83
CA ASN A 125 -3.47 -14.57 -22.75
C ASN A 125 -4.28 -15.65 -22.04
N GLU A 126 -3.67 -16.35 -21.08
CA GLU A 126 -4.31 -17.46 -20.37
C GLU A 126 -5.36 -17.01 -19.34
N PHE A 127 -5.19 -15.78 -18.84
CA PHE A 127 -6.04 -15.19 -17.81
C PHE A 127 -6.93 -14.06 -18.34
N TYR A 128 -7.04 -13.94 -19.67
CA TYR A 128 -7.82 -12.91 -20.34
C TYR A 128 -9.27 -12.91 -19.83
N GLY A 129 -9.78 -11.72 -19.53
CA GLY A 129 -11.12 -11.52 -18.98
C GLY A 129 -11.31 -11.91 -17.51
N LYS A 130 -10.34 -12.59 -16.88
CA LYS A 130 -10.41 -12.97 -15.45
C LYS A 130 -9.70 -11.96 -14.54
N VAL A 131 -8.57 -11.42 -14.99
CA VAL A 131 -7.78 -10.41 -14.28
C VAL A 131 -7.20 -9.42 -15.28
N TRP A 132 -7.13 -8.16 -14.87
CA TRP A 132 -6.41 -7.13 -15.62
C TRP A 132 -4.95 -7.08 -15.18
N PHE A 133 -4.01 -7.00 -16.10
CA PHE A 133 -2.60 -6.79 -15.76
C PHE A 133 -2.17 -5.37 -16.13
N VAL A 134 -1.46 -4.74 -15.21
CA VAL A 134 -0.83 -3.43 -15.39
C VAL A 134 0.58 -3.47 -14.82
N TRP A 135 1.46 -2.60 -15.32
CA TRP A 135 2.84 -2.52 -14.83
C TRP A 135 3.28 -1.10 -14.58
N ALA A 136 4.20 -0.89 -13.65
CA ALA A 136 4.88 0.40 -13.45
C ALA A 136 6.30 0.14 -12.94
N TYR A 137 7.19 1.11 -13.08
CA TYR A 137 8.45 1.09 -12.34
C TYR A 137 8.21 1.39 -10.86
N SER A 138 8.93 0.69 -9.99
CA SER A 138 8.81 0.85 -8.53
C SER A 138 9.04 2.30 -8.07
N ASN A 139 9.96 3.01 -8.71
CA ASN A 139 10.28 4.42 -8.43
C ASN A 139 9.26 5.43 -8.99
N GLU A 140 8.44 5.04 -9.96
CA GLU A 140 7.40 5.91 -10.53
C GLU A 140 6.12 5.87 -9.71
N LEU A 141 5.84 4.75 -9.03
CA LEU A 141 4.70 4.59 -8.11
C LEU A 141 5.15 4.08 -6.72
N PRO A 142 6.02 4.81 -6.00
CA PRO A 142 6.54 4.35 -4.70
C PRO A 142 5.41 4.15 -3.69
N THR A 143 4.37 4.99 -3.75
CA THR A 143 3.18 4.86 -2.91
C THR A 143 2.45 3.53 -3.06
N LEU A 144 2.56 2.84 -4.21
CA LEU A 144 1.95 1.54 -4.42
C LEU A 144 2.80 0.44 -3.77
N ALA A 145 4.12 0.48 -3.96
CA ALA A 145 5.06 -0.42 -3.30
C ALA A 145 4.94 -0.33 -1.78
N ASP A 146 5.00 0.89 -1.24
CA ASP A 146 4.87 1.17 0.19
C ASP A 146 3.51 0.72 0.75
N ARG A 147 2.43 0.95 -0.02
CA ARG A 147 1.08 0.58 0.42
C ARG A 147 0.91 -0.93 0.57
N TYR A 148 1.57 -1.72 -0.28
CA TYR A 148 1.45 -3.18 -0.27
C TYR A 148 2.71 -3.88 0.25
N LEU A 149 3.64 -3.10 0.82
CA LEU A 149 4.88 -3.55 1.44
C LEU A 149 5.70 -4.45 0.51
N ILE A 150 5.78 -4.05 -0.76
CA ILE A 150 6.60 -4.72 -1.77
C ILE A 150 8.01 -4.16 -1.68
N THR A 151 8.94 -4.97 -1.17
CA THR A 151 10.35 -4.60 -0.97
C THR A 151 11.29 -5.29 -1.95
N GLU A 152 10.82 -6.30 -2.67
CA GLU A 152 11.56 -7.05 -3.68
C GLU A 152 10.96 -6.82 -5.07
N PHE A 153 11.82 -6.63 -6.07
CA PHE A 153 11.42 -6.36 -7.45
C PHE A 153 12.06 -7.37 -8.42
N PRO A 154 11.38 -7.76 -9.52
CA PRO A 154 10.00 -7.41 -9.86
C PRO A 154 8.99 -8.01 -8.86
N GLY A 155 8.10 -7.15 -8.35
CA GLY A 155 7.10 -7.49 -7.35
C GLY A 155 5.70 -7.50 -7.94
N MET A 156 4.80 -8.31 -7.40
CA MET A 156 3.42 -8.36 -7.87
C MET A 156 2.42 -8.30 -6.72
N VAL A 157 1.36 -7.51 -6.90
CA VAL A 157 0.18 -7.52 -6.04
C VAL A 157 -1.08 -7.61 -6.86
N LEU A 158 -1.95 -8.56 -6.52
CA LEU A 158 -3.30 -8.63 -7.06
C LEU A 158 -4.26 -7.94 -6.09
N ILE A 159 -5.01 -6.97 -6.59
CA ILE A 159 -6.07 -6.29 -5.83
C ILE A 159 -7.41 -6.76 -6.39
N ASN A 160 -8.20 -7.42 -5.56
CA ASN A 160 -9.56 -7.78 -5.89
C ASN A 160 -10.48 -6.60 -5.55
N ASN A 161 -10.78 -5.78 -6.56
CA ASN A 161 -11.57 -4.58 -6.36
C ASN A 161 -13.06 -4.84 -6.01
N ILE A 162 -13.52 -6.10 -6.09
CA ILE A 162 -14.88 -6.49 -5.71
C ILE A 162 -15.00 -6.57 -4.19
N ASN A 163 -14.11 -7.34 -3.55
CA ASN A 163 -14.12 -7.54 -2.10
C ASN A 163 -13.12 -6.63 -1.35
N LYS A 164 -12.34 -5.83 -2.08
CA LYS A 164 -11.31 -4.90 -1.57
C LYS A 164 -10.12 -5.58 -0.88
N GLU A 165 -9.93 -6.87 -1.12
CA GLU A 165 -8.78 -7.61 -0.62
C GLU A 165 -7.59 -7.50 -1.59
N HIS A 166 -6.39 -7.73 -1.07
CA HIS A 166 -5.17 -7.76 -1.86
C HIS A 166 -4.35 -9.01 -1.55
N TYR A 167 -3.52 -9.41 -2.51
CA TYR A 167 -2.77 -10.65 -2.53
C TYR A 167 -1.39 -10.36 -3.13
N THR A 168 -0.38 -10.22 -2.28
CA THR A 168 1.00 -10.00 -2.68
C THR A 168 1.66 -11.33 -3.02
N TYR A 169 2.24 -11.41 -4.21
CA TYR A 169 2.99 -12.58 -4.66
C TYR A 169 4.35 -12.63 -3.96
N LYS A 170 4.70 -13.80 -3.39
CA LYS A 170 5.95 -14.03 -2.65
C LYS A 170 6.78 -15.20 -3.22
N GLY A 171 6.36 -15.76 -4.36
CA GLY A 171 7.08 -16.84 -5.03
C GLY A 171 8.22 -16.31 -5.91
N LYS A 172 8.93 -17.21 -6.57
CA LYS A 172 9.97 -16.82 -7.55
C LYS A 172 9.29 -16.24 -8.78
N PHE A 173 9.90 -15.23 -9.37
CA PHE A 173 9.36 -14.57 -10.55
C PHE A 173 9.58 -15.44 -11.82
N THR A 174 8.75 -16.47 -11.99
CA THR A 174 8.78 -17.38 -13.14
C THR A 174 7.37 -17.61 -13.66
N LYS A 175 7.22 -17.85 -14.96
CA LYS A 175 5.92 -18.06 -15.63
C LYS A 175 5.07 -19.13 -14.93
N ASN A 176 5.68 -20.27 -14.61
CA ASN A 176 4.97 -21.40 -14.00
C ASN A 176 4.51 -21.12 -12.56
N GLU A 177 5.36 -20.50 -11.73
CA GLU A 177 4.98 -20.21 -10.35
C GLU A 177 3.90 -19.13 -10.27
N ILE A 178 4.02 -18.07 -11.09
CA ILE A 178 3.01 -17.00 -11.16
C ILE A 178 1.68 -17.57 -11.70
N LYS A 179 1.72 -18.40 -12.75
CA LYS A 179 0.53 -19.09 -13.27
C LYS A 179 -0.15 -19.95 -12.22
N ASN A 180 0.60 -20.74 -11.47
CA ASN A 180 0.06 -21.58 -10.40
C ASN A 180 -0.59 -20.71 -9.31
N TRP A 181 0.09 -19.64 -8.90
CA TRP A 181 -0.45 -18.72 -7.91
C TRP A 181 -1.74 -18.03 -8.36
N LEU A 182 -1.83 -17.57 -9.61
CA LEU A 182 -3.06 -17.01 -10.17
C LEU A 182 -4.19 -18.04 -10.23
N ASN A 183 -3.90 -19.28 -10.64
CA ASN A 183 -4.88 -20.36 -10.62
C ASN A 183 -5.37 -20.67 -9.20
N ASP A 184 -4.47 -20.72 -8.23
CA ASP A 184 -4.83 -20.93 -6.83
C ASP A 184 -5.64 -19.75 -6.26
N PHE A 185 -5.35 -18.51 -6.69
CA PHE A 185 -6.15 -17.33 -6.33
C PHE A 185 -7.59 -17.49 -6.82
N PHE A 186 -7.78 -17.82 -8.11
CA PHE A 186 -9.13 -18.05 -8.66
C PHE A 186 -9.82 -19.29 -8.10
N ALA A 187 -9.06 -20.26 -7.58
CA ALA A 187 -9.59 -21.41 -6.84
C ALA A 187 -9.89 -21.11 -5.36
N GLY A 188 -9.62 -19.89 -4.87
CA GLY A 188 -9.85 -19.49 -3.47
C GLY A 188 -8.87 -20.11 -2.47
N LYS A 189 -7.68 -20.53 -2.93
CA LYS A 189 -6.65 -21.17 -2.09
C LYS A 189 -5.56 -20.21 -1.62
N VAL A 190 -5.44 -19.05 -2.24
CA VAL A 190 -4.47 -18.04 -1.82
C VAL A 190 -5.08 -17.25 -0.67
N GLU A 191 -4.36 -17.17 0.44
CA GLU A 191 -4.76 -16.34 1.57
C GLU A 191 -4.56 -14.86 1.24
N LYS A 192 -5.50 -14.02 1.70
CA LYS A 192 -5.35 -12.57 1.57
C LYS A 192 -4.06 -12.11 2.23
N SER A 193 -3.40 -11.13 1.62
CA SER A 193 -2.28 -10.47 2.25
C SER A 193 -2.78 -9.59 3.39
N ILE A 194 -2.12 -9.75 4.52
CA ILE A 194 -2.30 -8.91 5.69
C ILE A 194 -1.24 -7.83 5.59
N LYS A 195 -1.69 -6.58 5.61
CA LYS A 195 -0.75 -5.46 5.63
C LYS A 195 -0.05 -5.46 6.99
N LYS A 196 1.27 -5.62 7.03
CA LYS A 196 2.03 -5.68 8.27
C LYS A 196 3.45 -5.20 8.10
N GLU A 197 3.84 -4.20 8.87
CA GLU A 197 5.23 -3.80 8.96
C GLU A 197 6.06 -4.90 9.63
N LEU A 198 7.37 -4.90 9.34
CA LEU A 198 8.30 -5.77 10.03
C LEU A 198 8.40 -5.37 11.49
N ILE A 199 8.63 -6.35 12.37
CA ILE A 199 8.96 -6.08 13.77
C ILE A 199 10.24 -5.23 13.78
N PRO A 200 10.27 -4.08 14.48
CA PRO A 200 11.44 -3.22 14.52
C PRO A 200 12.63 -3.92 15.19
N GLU A 201 13.85 -3.62 14.74
CA GLU A 201 15.07 -4.24 15.29
C GLU A 201 15.29 -3.94 16.78
N SER A 202 14.82 -2.78 17.26
CA SER A 202 14.76 -2.42 18.67
C SER A 202 13.41 -1.82 19.02
N ASN A 203 12.91 -2.17 20.20
CA ASN A 203 11.63 -1.70 20.72
C ASN A 203 11.76 -1.30 22.21
N ASP A 204 12.93 -0.82 22.63
CA ASP A 204 13.25 -0.57 24.04
C ASP A 204 12.84 0.83 24.53
N GLY A 205 12.34 1.69 23.63
CA GLY A 205 11.87 3.03 23.96
C GLY A 205 10.66 3.06 24.90
N LEU A 206 10.35 4.27 25.41
CA LEU A 206 9.20 4.56 26.28
C LEU A 206 7.87 4.20 25.62
N ILE A 207 7.75 4.44 24.31
CA ILE A 207 6.59 4.05 23.51
C ILE A 207 6.97 2.85 22.65
N LYS A 208 6.27 1.73 22.86
CA LYS A 208 6.47 0.49 22.10
C LYS A 208 5.81 0.61 20.72
N THR A 209 6.56 0.24 19.68
CA THR A 209 6.02 0.12 18.33
C THR A 209 5.38 -1.25 18.16
N VAL A 210 4.09 -1.24 17.85
CA VAL A 210 3.27 -2.41 17.59
C VAL A 210 3.04 -2.55 16.09
N VAL A 211 3.23 -3.76 15.59
CA VAL A 211 2.90 -4.22 14.25
C VAL A 211 1.95 -5.42 14.36
N TYR A 212 1.45 -5.92 13.24
CA TYR A 212 0.51 -7.06 13.27
C TYR A 212 1.08 -8.28 14.03
N ASP A 213 2.34 -8.62 13.78
CA ASP A 213 2.95 -9.86 14.28
C ASP A 213 3.32 -9.82 15.78
N ASN A 214 3.54 -8.64 16.37
CA ASN A 214 3.87 -8.51 17.81
C ASN A 214 2.71 -7.96 18.64
N TRP A 215 1.51 -7.81 18.06
CA TRP A 215 0.32 -7.34 18.76
C TRP A 215 0.04 -8.15 20.02
N ASP A 216 0.07 -9.49 19.90
CA ASP A 216 -0.29 -10.35 21.01
C ASP A 216 0.75 -10.33 22.14
N GLU A 217 2.02 -10.13 21.79
CA GLU A 217 3.11 -9.97 22.76
C GLU A 217 2.99 -8.67 23.56
N ILE A 218 2.70 -7.55 22.89
CA ILE A 218 2.72 -6.24 23.53
C ILE A 218 1.35 -5.86 24.10
N VAL A 219 0.29 -5.96 23.29
CA VAL A 219 -1.04 -5.44 23.64
C VAL A 219 -1.82 -6.42 24.50
N ASN A 220 -1.69 -7.72 24.21
CA ASN A 220 -2.42 -8.78 24.90
C ASN A 220 -1.68 -9.36 26.12
N ASP A 221 -0.57 -8.76 26.56
CA ASP A 221 0.10 -9.12 27.81
C ASP A 221 -0.87 -8.96 29.00
N PRO A 222 -1.32 -10.07 29.64
CA PRO A 222 -2.32 -10.01 30.69
C PRO A 222 -1.85 -9.27 31.94
N GLU A 223 -0.55 -9.05 32.13
CA GLU A 223 -0.01 -8.37 33.31
C GLU A 223 0.09 -6.85 33.16
N LYS A 224 -0.13 -6.32 31.96
CA LYS A 224 0.06 -4.89 31.65
C LYS A 224 -1.24 -4.21 31.26
N ASP A 225 -1.46 -3.02 31.77
CA ASP A 225 -2.34 -2.03 31.15
C ASP A 225 -1.63 -1.46 29.92
N VAL A 226 -2.26 -1.48 28.75
CA VAL A 226 -1.62 -1.00 27.51
C VAL A 226 -2.44 0.11 26.89
N LEU A 227 -1.91 1.34 26.92
CA LEU A 227 -2.47 2.46 26.18
C LEU A 227 -1.87 2.43 24.78
N ILE A 228 -2.69 2.26 23.74
CA ILE A 228 -2.24 2.25 22.35
C ILE A 228 -2.80 3.41 21.55
N LYS A 229 -1.91 4.10 20.82
CA LYS A 229 -2.25 5.12 19.82
C LYS A 229 -2.21 4.51 18.41
N ILE A 230 -3.35 4.49 17.75
CA ILE A 230 -3.47 4.08 16.34
C ILE A 230 -3.39 5.34 15.47
N TYR A 231 -2.40 5.41 14.58
CA TYR A 231 -2.07 6.63 13.83
C TYR A 231 -1.78 6.37 12.34
N ALA A 232 -1.57 7.46 11.59
CA ALA A 232 -1.05 7.41 10.22
C ALA A 232 -0.09 8.59 9.98
N ASP A 233 0.99 8.36 9.20
CA ASP A 233 2.08 9.32 8.97
C ASP A 233 1.62 10.63 8.30
N TRP A 234 0.56 10.57 7.50
CA TRP A 234 -0.02 11.71 6.80
C TRP A 234 -1.01 12.52 7.65
N CYS A 235 -1.43 12.02 8.81
CA CYS A 235 -2.48 12.63 9.61
C CYS A 235 -1.95 13.81 10.46
N GLN A 236 -2.40 15.03 10.15
CA GLN A 236 -2.00 16.23 10.89
C GLN A 236 -2.44 16.21 12.35
N HIS A 237 -3.58 15.60 12.67
CA HIS A 237 -4.04 15.45 14.06
C HIS A 237 -3.15 14.49 14.87
N CYS A 238 -2.61 13.44 14.23
CA CYS A 238 -1.64 12.55 14.88
C CYS A 238 -0.35 13.31 15.20
N LYS A 239 0.17 14.10 14.25
CA LYS A 239 1.38 14.91 14.46
C LYS A 239 1.25 15.91 15.60
N LYS A 240 0.05 16.48 15.80
CA LYS A 240 -0.23 17.38 16.93
C LYS A 240 -0.30 16.64 18.27
N LEU A 241 -0.77 15.39 18.28
CA LEU A 241 -0.86 14.55 19.47
C LEU A 241 0.51 13.99 19.90
N GLU A 242 1.45 13.81 18.96
CA GLU A 242 2.76 13.22 19.22
C GLU A 242 3.49 13.78 20.46
N PRO A 243 3.70 15.10 20.62
CA PRO A 243 4.40 15.63 21.79
C PRO A 243 3.65 15.35 23.09
N VAL A 244 2.32 15.44 23.08
CA VAL A 244 1.48 15.15 24.27
C VAL A 244 1.58 13.68 24.65
N TYR A 245 1.56 12.78 23.66
CA TYR A 245 1.63 11.34 23.91
C TYR A 245 3.02 10.93 24.43
N GLN A 246 4.08 11.58 23.94
CA GLN A 246 5.44 11.42 24.45
C GLN A 246 5.59 11.90 25.89
N GLU A 247 5.13 13.12 26.19
CA GLU A 247 5.16 13.68 27.54
C GLU A 247 4.33 12.83 28.52
N LEU A 248 3.19 12.28 28.07
CA LEU A 248 2.40 11.34 28.88
C LEU A 248 3.16 10.05 29.18
N ALA A 249 3.86 9.48 28.19
CA ALA A 249 4.68 8.28 28.41
C ALA A 249 5.85 8.56 29.38
N GLU A 250 6.48 9.72 29.28
CA GLU A 250 7.53 10.18 30.21
C GLU A 250 7.00 10.35 31.63
N LYS A 251 5.82 10.96 31.79
CA LYS A 251 5.18 11.16 33.09
C LYS A 251 4.88 9.85 33.84
N PHE A 252 4.60 8.77 33.10
CA PHE A 252 4.27 7.46 33.67
C PHE A 252 5.38 6.42 33.46
N GLN A 253 6.61 6.83 33.14
CA GLN A 253 7.71 5.92 32.81
C GLN A 253 8.09 4.95 33.94
N ASP A 254 7.88 5.36 35.19
CA ASP A 254 8.15 4.53 36.38
C ASP A 254 7.00 3.55 36.70
N SER A 255 5.90 3.61 35.95
CA SER A 255 4.79 2.68 36.08
C SER A 255 5.14 1.31 35.52
N GLN A 256 5.41 0.35 36.41
CA GLN A 256 5.78 -1.00 35.99
C GLN A 256 4.66 -1.75 35.25
N ASN A 257 3.40 -1.35 35.44
CA ASN A 257 2.24 -2.05 34.89
C ASN A 257 1.60 -1.33 33.70
N LEU A 258 2.09 -0.15 33.29
CA LEU A 258 1.52 0.61 32.18
C LEU A 258 2.51 0.64 31.01
N VAL A 259 2.03 0.23 29.84
CA VAL A 259 2.78 0.28 28.58
C VAL A 259 2.13 1.31 27.66
N PHE A 260 2.95 2.22 27.14
CA PHE A 260 2.57 3.09 26.03
C PHE A 260 2.95 2.42 24.73
N ALA A 261 2.02 2.37 23.78
CA ALA A 261 2.19 1.68 22.52
C ALA A 261 1.67 2.53 21.36
N GLN A 262 2.20 2.30 20.17
CA GLN A 262 1.68 2.89 18.95
C GLN A 262 1.70 1.91 17.78
N ILE A 263 0.71 2.03 16.91
CA ILE A 263 0.63 1.26 15.67
C ILE A 263 0.23 2.18 14.52
N ASN A 264 0.96 2.09 13.41
CA ASN A 264 0.58 2.77 12.18
C ASN A 264 -0.53 1.97 11.50
N GLY A 265 -1.78 2.42 11.63
CA GLY A 265 -2.96 1.78 11.03
C GLY A 265 -3.07 1.98 9.52
N ASP A 266 -2.32 2.93 8.94
CA ASP A 266 -2.16 2.98 7.49
C ASP A 266 -1.27 1.83 7.03
N LYS A 267 -0.25 1.46 7.81
CA LYS A 267 0.76 0.45 7.42
C LYS A 267 0.55 -0.96 7.99
N ASN A 268 -0.36 -1.13 8.93
CA ASN A 268 -0.72 -2.42 9.53
C ASN A 268 -2.24 -2.62 9.49
N GLU A 269 -2.68 -3.84 9.17
CA GLU A 269 -4.10 -4.20 9.23
C GLU A 269 -4.54 -4.21 10.70
N ILE A 270 -5.45 -3.31 11.03
CA ILE A 270 -6.06 -3.23 12.35
C ILE A 270 -7.18 -4.27 12.44
N LYS A 271 -7.22 -5.03 13.55
CA LYS A 271 -8.24 -6.05 13.76
C LYS A 271 -9.66 -5.42 13.67
N PRO A 272 -10.58 -5.97 12.86
CA PRO A 272 -11.88 -5.33 12.59
C PRO A 272 -12.77 -5.10 13.81
N ASP A 273 -12.60 -5.91 14.85
CA ASP A 273 -13.28 -5.82 16.14
C ASP A 273 -12.96 -4.52 16.91
N LEU A 274 -11.81 -3.90 16.63
CA LEU A 274 -11.43 -2.60 17.20
C LEU A 274 -12.22 -1.42 16.61
N LYS A 275 -12.90 -1.61 15.47
CA LYS A 275 -13.80 -0.60 14.86
C LYS A 275 -13.17 0.80 14.68
N VAL A 276 -11.87 0.85 14.37
CA VAL A 276 -11.17 2.12 14.13
C VAL A 276 -11.72 2.80 12.87
N SER A 277 -12.28 4.00 13.05
CA SER A 277 -12.93 4.76 11.97
C SER A 277 -12.13 5.99 11.52
N GLY A 278 -11.07 6.35 12.23
CA GLY A 278 -10.23 7.50 11.91
C GLY A 278 -8.98 7.61 12.79
N TYR A 279 -8.09 8.54 12.44
CA TYR A 279 -6.82 8.74 13.14
C TYR A 279 -6.71 10.15 13.74
N PRO A 280 -6.12 10.29 14.95
CA PRO A 280 -5.69 9.21 15.83
C PRO A 280 -6.89 8.60 16.57
N THR A 281 -6.77 7.32 16.92
CA THR A 281 -7.63 6.65 17.90
C THR A 281 -6.76 6.17 19.06
N ILE A 282 -7.23 6.38 20.30
CA ILE A 282 -6.52 5.98 21.51
C ILE A 282 -7.40 4.98 22.25
N MET A 283 -6.82 3.84 22.62
CA MET A 283 -7.52 2.78 23.34
C MET A 283 -6.66 2.29 24.49
N LEU A 284 -7.30 1.92 25.60
CA LEU A 284 -6.67 1.24 26.71
C LEU A 284 -7.08 -0.23 26.71
N PHE A 285 -6.11 -1.14 26.81
CA PHE A 285 -6.30 -2.57 26.99
C PHE A 285 -5.91 -2.94 28.42
N PRO A 286 -6.89 -3.08 29.34
CA PRO A 286 -6.61 -3.30 30.75
C PRO A 286 -5.89 -4.63 31.01
N ALA A 287 -5.07 -4.66 32.05
CA ALA A 287 -4.52 -5.90 32.60
C ALA A 287 -5.66 -6.87 32.96
N GLU A 288 -5.43 -8.16 32.78
CA GLU A 288 -6.36 -9.28 33.04
C GLU A 288 -7.64 -9.32 32.17
N ASN A 289 -8.06 -8.20 31.55
CA ASN A 289 -9.27 -8.12 30.70
C ASN A 289 -8.97 -7.57 29.29
N LYS A 290 -8.23 -8.34 28.48
CA LYS A 290 -7.86 -7.96 27.11
C LYS A 290 -8.99 -8.03 26.08
N LYS A 291 -10.13 -8.60 26.46
CA LYS A 291 -11.30 -8.70 25.56
C LYS A 291 -12.11 -7.42 25.50
N GLU A 292 -12.00 -6.57 26.52
CA GLU A 292 -12.74 -5.32 26.64
C GLU A 292 -11.75 -4.18 26.72
N PHE A 293 -11.49 -3.54 25.58
CA PHE A 293 -10.74 -2.29 25.54
C PHE A 293 -11.65 -1.12 25.90
N ILE A 294 -11.04 -0.05 26.40
CA ILE A 294 -11.72 1.20 26.75
C ILE A 294 -11.28 2.25 25.73
N LEU A 295 -12.25 2.79 24.98
CA LEU A 295 -11.99 3.85 24.00
C LEU A 295 -11.85 5.19 24.74
N PHE A 296 -10.86 5.99 24.35
CA PHE A 296 -10.79 7.39 24.77
C PHE A 296 -11.75 8.23 23.91
N GLU A 297 -12.82 8.74 24.51
CA GLU A 297 -13.91 9.43 23.81
C GLU A 297 -13.89 10.96 23.96
N GLU A 298 -13.04 11.51 24.83
CA GLU A 298 -12.96 12.96 25.06
C GLU A 298 -12.46 13.71 23.81
N GLU A 299 -13.03 14.88 23.55
CA GLU A 299 -12.64 15.72 22.40
C GLU A 299 -11.22 16.29 22.59
N GLU A 300 -10.89 16.70 23.81
CA GLU A 300 -9.61 17.29 24.16
C GLU A 300 -8.59 16.21 24.53
N ARG A 301 -7.45 16.23 23.85
CA ARG A 301 -6.33 15.30 24.03
C ARG A 301 -5.14 16.03 24.65
N SER A 302 -5.33 16.57 25.84
CA SER A 302 -4.29 17.21 26.64
C SER A 302 -3.63 16.18 27.58
N ILE A 303 -2.53 16.59 28.23
CA ILE A 303 -1.88 15.75 29.24
C ILE A 303 -2.83 15.48 30.40
N GLU A 304 -3.61 16.47 30.82
CA GLU A 304 -4.55 16.37 31.94
C GLU A 304 -5.67 15.37 31.63
N THR A 305 -6.30 15.46 30.46
CA THR A 305 -7.40 14.57 30.09
C THR A 305 -6.93 13.13 29.93
N LEU A 306 -5.77 12.92 29.30
CA LEU A 306 -5.19 11.58 29.16
C LEU A 306 -4.67 11.01 30.48
N SER A 307 -4.06 11.83 31.34
CA SER A 307 -3.63 11.41 32.70
C SER A 307 -4.83 10.97 33.53
N LYS A 308 -5.92 11.74 33.48
CA LYS A 308 -7.18 11.43 34.17
C LYS A 308 -7.74 10.09 33.67
N PHE A 309 -7.82 9.92 32.35
CA PHE A 309 -8.27 8.67 31.75
C PHE A 309 -7.47 7.45 32.22
N LEU A 310 -6.14 7.55 32.28
CA LEU A 310 -5.30 6.48 32.81
C LEU A 310 -5.50 6.23 34.31
N THR A 311 -5.71 7.29 35.08
CA THR A 311 -5.92 7.18 36.54
C THR A 311 -7.26 6.53 36.87
N GLU A 312 -8.30 6.79 36.07
CA GLU A 312 -9.64 6.23 36.28
C GLU A 312 -9.76 4.76 35.82
N ASN A 313 -8.93 4.33 34.87
CA ASN A 313 -9.11 3.05 34.19
C ASN A 313 -7.98 2.03 34.39
N CYS A 314 -6.79 2.44 34.85
CA CYS A 314 -5.70 1.51 35.16
C CYS A 314 -5.73 1.14 36.65
N LYS A 315 -5.45 -0.13 36.97
CA LYS A 315 -5.61 -0.66 38.35
C LYS A 315 -4.53 -0.15 39.33
N THR A 316 -3.48 0.51 38.86
CA THR A 316 -2.26 0.78 39.66
C THR A 316 -1.71 2.21 39.57
N THR A 317 -2.41 3.15 38.93
CA THR A 317 -1.94 4.53 38.74
C THR A 317 -2.00 5.40 40.01
N GLU A 318 -2.70 4.97 41.06
CA GLU A 318 -2.82 5.72 42.32
C GLU A 318 -1.52 5.85 43.12
N THR A 319 -0.53 4.98 42.90
CA THR A 319 0.73 5.01 43.68
C THR A 319 1.69 6.10 43.19
N ILE A 320 1.72 6.40 41.88
CA ILE A 320 2.73 7.29 41.26
C ILE A 320 2.40 8.77 41.49
N ILE A 321 1.12 9.15 41.53
CA ILE A 321 0.71 10.55 41.75
C ILE A 321 1.04 11.02 43.18
N LYS A 322 1.06 10.10 44.15
CA LYS A 322 1.39 10.46 45.55
C LYS A 322 2.85 10.79 45.76
N ASP A 323 3.76 10.20 44.98
CA ASP A 323 5.20 10.46 45.11
C ASP A 323 5.58 11.81 44.46
N ASN A 324 5.02 12.16 43.29
CA ASN A 324 5.30 13.44 42.63
C ASN A 324 4.65 14.66 43.30
N SER A 325 3.51 14.50 43.98
CA SER A 325 2.90 15.60 44.75
C SER A 325 3.59 15.87 46.09
N SER A 326 4.44 14.95 46.56
CA SER A 326 5.27 15.17 47.76
C SER A 326 6.59 15.88 47.48
N GLU A 327 7.09 15.89 46.24
CA GLU A 327 8.32 16.61 45.88
C GLU A 327 8.08 18.09 45.58
N GLU A 328 6.95 18.46 44.97
CA GLU A 328 6.61 19.88 44.72
C GLU A 328 6.32 20.67 46.02
N GLY A 329 5.96 20.00 47.11
CA GLY A 329 5.71 20.63 48.41
C GLY A 329 6.97 20.90 49.26
N ALA A 330 8.13 20.40 48.85
CA ALA A 330 9.40 20.59 49.57
C ALA A 330 10.17 21.84 49.10
N ASP A 331 10.03 22.23 47.83
CA ASP A 331 10.72 23.39 47.26
C ASP A 331 10.08 24.74 47.66
N GLU A 332 8.77 24.79 47.91
CA GLU A 332 8.12 26.01 48.39
C GLU A 332 8.49 26.37 49.84
N LYS A 333 8.82 25.39 50.69
CA LYS A 333 9.24 25.64 52.07
C LYS A 333 10.68 26.14 52.22
N MET A 334 11.56 25.85 51.25
CA MET A 334 12.94 26.36 51.29
C MET A 334 13.08 27.80 50.78
N GLN A 335 12.12 28.30 49.99
CA GLN A 335 12.14 29.70 49.50
C GLN A 335 11.49 30.71 50.46
N GLU A 336 10.61 30.28 51.37
CA GLU A 336 10.00 31.17 52.37
C GLU A 336 10.91 31.43 53.59
N ASP A 337 11.75 30.47 53.98
CA ASP A 337 12.67 30.63 55.12
C ASP A 337 13.93 31.47 54.78
N GLN A 338 14.34 31.54 53.51
CA GLN A 338 15.47 32.39 53.10
C GLN A 338 15.12 33.87 52.90
N LYS A 339 13.83 34.24 52.86
CA LYS A 339 13.38 35.64 52.68
C LYS A 339 13.17 36.41 53.98
N LYS A 340 13.32 35.77 55.16
CA LYS A 340 13.11 36.41 56.47
C LYS A 340 14.40 36.80 57.21
N GLU A 341 15.59 36.49 56.69
CA GLU A 341 16.87 36.83 57.33
C GLU A 341 17.65 38.00 56.68
N GLU A 342 17.17 38.61 55.58
CA GLU A 342 17.90 39.71 54.90
C GLU A 342 17.34 41.14 55.12
N GLU A 343 16.27 41.33 55.90
CA GLU A 343 15.79 42.67 56.26
C GLU A 343 16.02 42.97 57.76
N GLU A 344 17.27 43.14 58.19
CA GLU A 344 17.58 43.99 59.36
C GLU A 344 19.03 44.51 59.36
N GLU A 345 19.15 45.83 59.20
CA GLU A 345 20.26 46.74 59.62
C GLU A 345 21.54 46.95 58.74
N PRO A 346 22.24 48.11 58.84
CA PRO A 346 21.76 49.43 58.46
C PRO A 346 22.79 50.25 57.62
N ILE A 347 22.30 51.36 57.07
CA ILE A 347 22.98 52.45 56.37
C ILE A 347 24.34 52.86 56.99
N LYS A 348 25.38 53.03 56.15
CA LYS A 348 26.46 54.01 56.39
C LYS A 348 26.97 54.68 55.10
N GLU A 349 27.11 55.99 55.21
CA GLU A 349 27.53 57.01 54.25
C GLU A 349 28.91 56.80 53.62
N LEU A 350 29.07 57.16 52.34
CA LEU A 350 29.80 58.37 51.88
C LEU A 350 29.65 58.58 50.37
#